data_AF-A0A328TL37-F1
#
_entry.id   AF-A0A328TL37-F1
#
_cell.length_a   1.000
_cell.length_b   1.000
_cell.length_c   1.000
_cell.angle_alpha   90.00
_cell.angle_beta   90.00
_cell.angle_gamma   90.00
#
_symmetry.space_group_name_H-M   'P 1'
#
loop_
_entity.id
_entity.type
_entity.pdbx_description
1 polymer ?
#
loop_
_entity_poly.entity_id
_entity_poly.type
_entity_poly.pdbx_seq_one_letter_code
_entity_poly.pdbx_strand_id
1 'polypeptide(L)'
;MIPKIIPRPKKGTGFSSLVSYIAQKSPVQWDKPIEQATASEGFEALTGYLKRHEESISPAYLDEFDHTRVDINGISILHNCLSVETAAREMEATANVNVACKDSVFHYVLSWQENETPSDAQVFDSVRFTLQSMGLQEHQFVAAIHRDTDNLHVHVAVNRVHPITFRANHLSYSIDTLHKASRLLEIKHGFNHDNGLYTVNENGYVLRQKDHHRNGLSSQAEHKVCLMENKSGRPSLYHYLLKMHHENRTVADELKSEMQFKTSSWRDVHALFARAGFSVSQSPHAGGLLITHGAGDDQVSVCWRKIFPEYRFSYDALIARIGSFQPGNVEPYSVPEIGMGYSDSLS
;
A
#
# COMPACT_ATOMS: atom_id res chain seq x y z
N MET A 1 7.00 -9.27 -8.04
CA MET A 1 6.37 -9.51 -6.71
C MET A 1 6.25 -8.23 -5.87
N ILE A 2 5.06 -7.98 -5.32
CA ILE A 2 4.74 -6.82 -4.46
C ILE A 2 4.22 -7.27 -3.08
N PRO A 3 4.76 -6.74 -1.96
CA PRO A 3 4.21 -6.98 -0.63
C PRO A 3 3.15 -5.93 -0.25
N LYS A 4 2.12 -6.33 0.47
CA LYS A 4 1.11 -5.41 1.03
C LYS A 4 0.77 -5.81 2.46
N ILE A 5 0.91 -4.88 3.40
CA ILE A 5 0.41 -5.05 4.77
C ILE A 5 -1.09 -4.78 4.75
N ILE A 6 -1.88 -5.72 5.26
CA ILE A 6 -3.33 -5.58 5.31
C ILE A 6 -3.70 -4.88 6.62
N PRO A 7 -4.30 -3.68 6.56
CA PRO A 7 -4.64 -2.94 7.76
C PRO A 7 -5.74 -3.65 8.54
N ARG A 8 -5.57 -3.72 9.85
CA ARG A 8 -6.58 -4.28 10.76
C ARG A 8 -7.73 -3.29 10.98
N PRO A 9 -9.00 -3.74 11.00
CA PRO A 9 -10.10 -2.88 11.42
C PRO A 9 -9.95 -2.48 12.90
N LYS A 10 -10.37 -1.25 13.25
CA LYS A 10 -10.22 -0.64 14.60
C LYS A 10 -10.89 -1.42 15.75
N LYS A 11 -11.72 -2.43 15.46
CA LYS A 11 -12.35 -3.32 16.43
C LYS A 11 -12.18 -4.79 16.01
N GLY A 12 -11.34 -5.52 16.75
CA GLY A 12 -11.65 -6.89 17.18
C GLY A 12 -11.42 -8.09 16.27
N THR A 13 -10.77 -8.01 15.10
CA THR A 13 -10.50 -9.23 14.32
C THR A 13 -9.32 -10.02 14.90
N GLY A 14 -9.60 -11.01 15.76
CA GLY A 14 -8.61 -11.93 16.32
C GLY A 14 -8.03 -12.90 15.28
N PHE A 15 -7.15 -13.80 15.70
CA PHE A 15 -6.60 -14.83 14.80
C PHE A 15 -7.70 -15.72 14.19
N SER A 16 -8.81 -15.91 14.89
CA SER A 16 -9.92 -16.75 14.45
C SER A 16 -10.53 -16.31 13.11
N SER A 17 -10.99 -15.06 12.99
CA SER A 17 -11.57 -14.57 11.73
C SER A 17 -10.54 -14.57 10.60
N LEU A 18 -9.28 -14.26 10.91
CA LEU A 18 -8.21 -14.20 9.91
C LEU A 18 -7.79 -15.59 9.40
N VAL A 19 -7.51 -16.54 10.30
CA VAL A 19 -7.12 -17.91 9.92
C VAL A 19 -8.28 -18.59 9.18
N SER A 20 -9.51 -18.37 9.63
CA SER A 20 -10.71 -18.84 8.94
C SER A 20 -10.83 -18.27 7.54
N TYR A 21 -10.60 -16.96 7.38
CA TYR A 21 -10.64 -16.27 6.08
C TYR A 21 -9.55 -16.78 5.13
N ILE A 22 -8.29 -16.87 5.56
CA ILE A 22 -7.18 -17.24 4.67
C ILE A 22 -7.24 -18.72 4.26
N ALA A 23 -7.86 -19.59 5.06
CA ALA A 23 -7.98 -21.02 4.78
C ALA A 23 -9.18 -21.39 3.90
N GLN A 24 -10.03 -20.42 3.51
CA GLN A 24 -11.24 -20.64 2.72
C GLN A 24 -11.13 -20.00 1.32
N LYS A 25 -11.69 -20.67 0.31
CA LYS A 25 -11.94 -20.08 -1.02
C LYS A 25 -13.16 -19.17 -0.91
N SER A 26 -12.96 -17.88 -0.65
CA SER A 26 -14.06 -16.91 -0.56
C SER A 26 -13.89 -15.84 -1.63
N PRO A 27 -14.97 -15.47 -2.37
CA PRO A 27 -14.87 -14.54 -3.49
C PRO A 27 -14.74 -13.10 -2.97
N VAL A 28 -13.55 -12.66 -2.52
CA VAL A 28 -13.41 -11.31 -1.93
C VAL A 28 -12.06 -10.63 -2.22
N GLN A 29 -12.19 -9.34 -2.54
CA GLN A 29 -11.19 -8.28 -2.72
C GLN A 29 -10.02 -8.25 -1.70
N TRP A 30 -8.80 -8.47 -2.19
CA TRP A 30 -7.52 -8.49 -1.45
C TRP A 30 -7.09 -7.15 -0.84
N ASP A 31 -7.82 -6.06 -1.13
CA ASP A 31 -7.54 -4.70 -0.70
C ASP A 31 -8.39 -4.22 0.48
N LYS A 32 -9.36 -5.02 0.95
CA LYS A 32 -10.26 -4.65 2.05
C LYS A 32 -9.95 -5.37 3.36
N PRO A 33 -10.16 -4.72 4.52
CA PRO A 33 -10.15 -5.40 5.81
C PRO A 33 -11.20 -6.52 5.84
N ILE A 34 -10.84 -7.66 6.44
CA ILE A 34 -11.77 -8.78 6.64
C ILE A 34 -12.90 -8.34 7.58
N GLU A 35 -14.15 -8.48 7.14
CA GLU A 35 -15.33 -8.17 7.95
C GLU A 35 -15.47 -9.11 9.15
N GLN A 36 -16.12 -8.60 10.19
CA GLN A 36 -16.09 -9.12 11.56
C GLN A 36 -16.77 -10.49 11.68
N ALA A 37 -16.01 -11.50 12.12
CA ALA A 37 -16.53 -12.66 12.84
C ALA A 37 -15.93 -12.67 14.25
N THR A 38 -16.71 -12.97 15.28
CA THR A 38 -16.18 -13.15 16.64
C THR A 38 -15.19 -14.32 16.71
N ALA A 39 -14.35 -14.39 17.75
CA ALA A 39 -13.36 -15.45 17.87
C ALA A 39 -13.97 -16.87 17.90
N SER A 40 -15.18 -17.02 18.46
CA SER A 40 -15.92 -18.29 18.41
C SER A 40 -16.46 -18.58 17.01
N GLU A 41 -17.05 -17.58 16.34
CA GLU A 41 -17.64 -17.74 15.00
C GLU A 41 -16.58 -18.08 13.94
N GLY A 42 -15.39 -17.46 13.99
CA GLY A 42 -14.31 -17.79 13.04
C GLY A 42 -13.81 -19.22 13.17
N PHE A 43 -13.72 -19.74 14.40
CA PHE A 43 -13.24 -21.09 14.70
C PHE A 43 -14.30 -22.11 14.29
N GLU A 44 -15.55 -21.90 14.66
CA GLU A 44 -16.66 -22.77 14.24
C GLU A 44 -16.83 -22.77 12.72
N ALA A 45 -16.65 -21.62 12.05
CA ALA A 45 -16.68 -21.52 10.60
C ALA A 45 -15.56 -22.34 9.95
N LEU A 46 -14.32 -22.23 10.45
CA LEU A 46 -13.18 -22.99 9.93
C LEU A 46 -13.35 -24.49 10.20
N THR A 47 -13.64 -24.90 11.43
CA THR A 47 -13.91 -26.31 11.77
C THR A 47 -15.06 -26.87 10.94
N GLY A 48 -16.14 -26.11 10.76
CA GLY A 48 -17.25 -26.50 9.91
C GLY A 48 -16.85 -26.64 8.44
N TYR A 49 -16.02 -25.72 7.93
CA TYR A 49 -15.49 -25.79 6.58
C TYR A 49 -14.58 -27.01 6.37
N LEU A 50 -13.64 -27.25 7.28
CA LEU A 50 -12.73 -28.40 7.25
C LEU A 50 -13.50 -29.72 7.27
N LYS A 51 -14.51 -29.86 8.16
CA LYS A 51 -15.38 -31.05 8.19
C LYS A 51 -16.14 -31.28 6.90
N ARG A 52 -16.66 -30.22 6.27
CA ARG A 52 -17.36 -30.33 4.98
C ARG A 52 -16.43 -30.73 3.83
N HIS A 53 -15.13 -30.48 3.98
CA HIS A 53 -14.12 -30.66 2.95
C HIS A 53 -13.07 -31.71 3.33
N GLU A 54 -13.35 -32.58 4.30
CA GLU A 54 -12.41 -33.55 4.88
C GLU A 54 -11.78 -34.44 3.80
N GLU A 55 -12.57 -34.88 2.82
CA GLU A 55 -12.12 -35.69 1.68
C GLU A 55 -11.17 -34.93 0.72
N SER A 56 -11.13 -33.60 0.81
CA SER A 56 -10.28 -32.73 -0.01
C SER A 56 -9.07 -32.16 0.76
N ILE A 57 -8.84 -32.64 1.99
CA ILE A 57 -7.67 -32.31 2.78
C ILE A 57 -6.56 -33.32 2.43
N SER A 58 -5.42 -32.82 1.95
CA SER A 58 -4.27 -33.68 1.69
C SER A 58 -3.60 -34.12 3.00
N PRO A 59 -2.85 -35.25 3.01
CA PRO A 59 -2.04 -35.60 4.16
C PRO A 59 -1.05 -34.48 4.50
N ALA A 60 -1.03 -34.08 5.77
CA ALA A 60 -0.06 -33.12 6.26
C ALA A 60 1.37 -33.70 6.19
N TYR A 61 2.32 -32.90 5.73
CA TYR A 61 3.74 -33.26 5.71
C TYR A 61 4.59 -32.16 6.34
N LEU A 62 5.66 -32.56 7.04
CA LEU A 62 6.64 -31.63 7.61
C LEU A 62 7.71 -31.31 6.57
N ASP A 63 8.08 -30.04 6.47
CA ASP A 63 9.26 -29.63 5.71
C ASP A 63 10.53 -29.60 6.58
N GLU A 64 11.67 -29.28 5.96
CA GLU A 64 12.98 -29.25 6.62
C GLU A 64 13.12 -28.20 7.74
N PHE A 65 12.11 -27.34 7.93
CA PHE A 65 12.05 -26.32 8.98
C PHE A 65 11.02 -26.64 10.07
N ASP A 66 10.56 -27.90 10.15
CA ASP A 66 9.48 -28.34 11.04
C ASP A 66 8.15 -27.58 10.83
N HIS A 67 7.94 -27.04 9.62
CA HIS A 67 6.66 -26.46 9.24
C HIS A 67 5.76 -27.54 8.63
N THR A 68 4.50 -27.52 9.01
CA THR A 68 3.47 -28.37 8.41
C THR A 68 2.94 -27.75 7.13
N ARG A 69 2.87 -28.56 6.08
CA ARG A 69 2.20 -28.24 4.83
C ARG A 69 1.00 -29.13 4.62
N VAL A 70 -0.10 -28.52 4.19
CA VAL A 70 -1.37 -29.20 3.95
C VAL A 70 -2.12 -28.46 2.84
N ASP A 71 -2.79 -29.20 1.97
CA ASP A 71 -3.70 -28.63 0.99
C ASP A 71 -5.14 -28.84 1.46
N ILE A 72 -5.93 -27.78 1.43
CA ILE A 72 -7.32 -27.80 1.88
C ILE A 72 -8.17 -27.25 0.74
N ASN A 73 -8.93 -28.12 0.08
CA ASN A 73 -9.81 -27.73 -1.04
C ASN A 73 -9.06 -26.94 -2.14
N GLY A 74 -7.82 -27.32 -2.44
CA GLY A 74 -6.97 -26.65 -3.44
C GLY A 74 -6.33 -25.33 -3.00
N ILE A 75 -6.35 -25.01 -1.70
CA ILE A 75 -5.53 -23.96 -1.09
C ILE A 75 -4.35 -24.64 -0.41
N SER A 76 -3.13 -24.31 -0.85
CA SER A 76 -1.91 -24.81 -0.24
C SER A 76 -1.54 -23.96 0.97
N ILE A 77 -1.38 -24.60 2.14
CA ILE A 77 -1.16 -23.93 3.43
C ILE A 77 0.18 -24.38 4.02
N LEU A 78 0.92 -23.43 4.61
CA LEU A 78 2.12 -23.64 5.41
C LEU A 78 1.92 -23.02 6.79
N HIS A 79 2.18 -23.77 7.87
CA HIS A 79 2.10 -23.26 9.24
C HIS A 79 3.06 -23.98 10.19
N ASN A 80 3.27 -23.41 11.37
CA ASN A 80 4.01 -24.04 12.47
C ASN A 80 3.17 -24.20 13.75
N CYS A 81 1.84 -24.11 13.62
CA CYS A 81 0.89 -24.48 14.68
C CYS A 81 0.64 -26.00 14.70
N LEU A 82 0.00 -26.53 15.75
CA LEU A 82 -0.32 -27.96 15.87
C LEU A 82 -1.20 -28.46 14.71
N SER A 83 -2.14 -27.64 14.25
CA SER A 83 -2.96 -27.89 13.06
C SER A 83 -3.54 -26.58 12.53
N VAL A 84 -4.01 -26.56 11.27
CA VAL A 84 -4.74 -25.40 10.72
C VAL A 84 -6.02 -25.14 11.53
N GLU A 85 -6.71 -26.19 11.98
CA GLU A 85 -7.95 -26.07 12.76
C GLU A 85 -7.72 -25.33 14.09
N THR A 86 -6.64 -25.67 14.80
CA THR A 86 -6.35 -25.13 16.13
C THR A 86 -5.50 -23.86 16.11
N ALA A 87 -4.86 -23.54 14.98
CA ALA A 87 -3.91 -22.43 14.84
C ALA A 87 -4.43 -21.11 15.40
N ALA A 88 -5.67 -20.74 15.09
CA ALA A 88 -6.27 -19.51 15.60
C ALA A 88 -6.26 -19.43 17.13
N ARG A 89 -6.67 -20.52 17.80
CA ARG A 89 -6.75 -20.60 19.25
C ARG A 89 -5.37 -20.64 19.88
N GLU A 90 -4.43 -21.35 19.27
CA GLU A 90 -3.03 -21.40 19.72
C GLU A 90 -2.38 -20.01 19.67
N MET A 91 -2.52 -19.32 18.54
CA MET A 91 -1.95 -17.98 18.35
C MET A 91 -2.60 -16.96 19.31
N GLU A 92 -3.91 -17.05 19.52
CA GLU A 92 -4.62 -16.19 20.47
C GLU A 92 -4.22 -16.46 21.93
N ALA A 93 -4.06 -17.73 22.32
CA ALA A 93 -3.58 -18.10 23.64
C ALA A 93 -2.19 -17.52 23.92
N THR A 94 -1.24 -17.65 22.99
CA THR A 94 0.10 -17.05 23.09
C THR A 94 0.02 -15.52 23.17
N ALA A 95 -0.81 -14.89 22.34
CA ALA A 95 -0.94 -13.44 22.33
C ALA A 95 -1.47 -12.89 23.66
N ASN A 96 -2.41 -13.59 24.29
CA ASN A 96 -3.02 -13.20 25.56
C ASN A 96 -2.05 -13.25 26.75
N VAL A 97 -0.92 -13.97 26.64
CA VAL A 97 0.14 -13.93 27.67
C VAL A 97 0.77 -12.54 27.75
N ASN A 98 0.88 -11.81 26.64
CA ASN A 98 1.41 -10.45 26.60
C ASN A 98 0.30 -9.41 26.44
N VAL A 99 -0.37 -9.10 27.55
CA VAL A 99 -1.48 -8.11 27.61
C VAL A 99 -1.10 -6.67 27.23
N ALA A 100 0.20 -6.35 27.20
CA ALA A 100 0.71 -5.06 26.73
C ALA A 100 0.73 -4.97 25.20
N CYS A 101 0.81 -6.09 24.49
CA CYS A 101 0.69 -6.16 23.05
C CYS A 101 -0.79 -6.02 22.64
N LYS A 102 -1.23 -4.78 22.35
CA LYS A 102 -2.62 -4.52 21.92
C LYS A 102 -2.94 -5.05 20.53
N ASP A 103 -1.92 -5.23 19.69
CA ASP A 103 -2.07 -5.69 18.32
C ASP A 103 -1.07 -6.81 18.03
N SER A 104 -1.42 -8.03 18.41
CA SER A 104 -0.59 -9.23 18.25
C SER A 104 -0.63 -9.82 16.85
N VAL A 105 -1.70 -9.57 16.09
CA VAL A 105 -1.88 -10.09 14.73
C VAL A 105 -1.10 -9.21 13.76
N PHE A 106 -0.24 -9.80 12.95
CA PHE A 106 0.33 -9.13 11.78
C PHE A 106 -0.05 -9.89 10.51
N HIS A 107 -0.69 -9.21 9.58
CA HIS A 107 -1.17 -9.79 8.32
C HIS A 107 -0.58 -9.03 7.14
N TYR A 108 0.07 -9.76 6.25
CA TYR A 108 0.55 -9.24 4.99
C TYR A 108 0.29 -10.25 3.86
N VAL A 109 0.35 -9.75 2.63
CA VAL A 109 0.20 -10.53 1.41
C VAL A 109 1.45 -10.33 0.56
N LEU A 110 1.91 -11.40 -0.08
CA LEU A 110 2.84 -11.30 -1.21
C LEU A 110 2.07 -11.66 -2.48
N SER A 111 2.12 -10.81 -3.50
CA SER A 111 1.43 -11.00 -4.77
C SER A 111 2.42 -10.97 -5.92
N TRP A 112 2.24 -11.88 -6.88
CA TRP A 112 3.05 -11.98 -8.09
C TRP A 112 2.31 -11.34 -9.27
N GLN A 113 3.05 -10.99 -10.33
CA GLN A 113 2.41 -10.42 -11.52
C GLN A 113 1.53 -11.47 -12.23
N GLU A 114 0.54 -11.00 -12.99
CA GLU A 114 -0.46 -11.86 -13.66
C GLU A 114 0.16 -12.95 -14.55
N ASN A 115 1.31 -12.66 -15.15
CA ASN A 115 2.05 -13.57 -16.02
C ASN A 115 3.05 -14.49 -15.25
N GLU A 116 3.11 -14.40 -13.93
CA GLU A 116 3.99 -15.21 -13.09
C GLU A 116 3.23 -16.31 -12.36
N THR A 117 3.68 -17.55 -12.52
CA THR A 117 3.09 -18.72 -11.85
C THR A 117 4.13 -19.42 -10.96
N PRO A 118 4.53 -18.81 -9.83
CA PRO A 118 5.49 -19.43 -8.92
C PRO A 118 4.95 -20.76 -8.36
N SER A 119 5.85 -21.72 -8.18
CA SER A 119 5.54 -22.98 -7.49
C SER A 119 5.30 -22.76 -5.99
N ASP A 120 4.54 -23.65 -5.34
CA ASP A 120 4.32 -23.59 -3.88
C ASP A 120 5.63 -23.54 -3.10
N ALA A 121 6.66 -24.25 -3.58
CA ALA A 121 7.98 -24.24 -2.97
C ALA A 121 8.62 -22.84 -2.98
N GLN A 122 8.51 -22.11 -4.10
CA GLN A 122 9.03 -20.74 -4.20
C GLN A 122 8.20 -19.76 -3.38
N VAL A 123 6.87 -19.92 -3.37
CA VAL A 123 5.97 -19.09 -2.56
C VAL A 123 6.26 -19.27 -1.07
N PHE A 124 6.35 -20.51 -0.60
CA PHE A 124 6.67 -20.81 0.80
C PHE A 124 8.10 -20.41 1.19
N ASP A 125 9.06 -20.51 0.27
CA ASP A 125 10.40 -19.95 0.49
C ASP A 125 10.36 -18.43 0.66
N SER A 126 9.52 -17.75 -0.14
CA SER A 126 9.29 -16.31 -0.03
C SER A 126 8.69 -15.94 1.33
N VAL A 127 7.70 -16.70 1.81
CA VAL A 127 7.10 -16.53 3.16
C VAL A 127 8.16 -16.68 4.26
N ARG A 128 8.97 -17.74 4.22
CA ARG A 128 10.02 -17.97 5.23
C ARG A 128 11.05 -16.84 5.23
N PHE A 129 11.49 -16.41 4.05
CA PHE A 129 12.45 -15.33 3.90
C PHE A 129 11.92 -14.00 4.42
N THR A 130 10.65 -13.66 4.17
CA THR A 130 10.03 -12.44 4.69
C THR A 130 9.86 -12.50 6.20
N LEU A 131 9.43 -13.63 6.77
CA LEU A 131 9.36 -13.83 8.22
C LEU A 131 10.73 -13.64 8.87
N GLN A 132 11.78 -14.26 8.33
CA GLN A 132 13.15 -14.11 8.81
C GLN A 132 13.65 -12.67 8.72
N SER A 133 13.38 -11.98 7.60
CA SER A 133 13.77 -10.59 7.39
C SER A 133 13.17 -9.64 8.43
N MET A 134 11.99 -9.97 8.97
CA MET A 134 11.30 -9.22 10.02
C MET A 134 11.61 -9.70 11.45
N GLY A 135 12.46 -10.72 11.61
CA GLY A 135 12.75 -11.34 12.91
C GLY A 135 11.55 -12.10 13.51
N LEU A 136 10.74 -12.71 12.64
CA LEU A 136 9.53 -13.45 12.98
C LEU A 136 9.63 -14.96 12.64
N GLN A 137 10.81 -15.47 12.33
CA GLN A 137 11.02 -16.86 11.90
C GLN A 137 10.65 -17.91 12.97
N GLU A 138 10.73 -17.55 14.26
CA GLU A 138 10.36 -18.43 15.39
C GLU A 138 8.96 -18.13 15.94
N HIS A 139 8.20 -17.26 15.26
CA HIS A 139 6.85 -16.89 15.67
C HIS A 139 5.80 -17.81 15.06
N GLN A 140 4.66 -17.96 15.72
CA GLN A 140 3.54 -18.73 15.17
C GLN A 140 3.00 -18.04 13.91
N PHE A 141 2.80 -18.79 12.83
CA PHE A 141 2.23 -18.27 11.59
C PHE A 141 1.35 -19.30 10.86
N VAL A 142 0.49 -18.77 9.98
CA VAL A 142 -0.24 -19.51 8.96
C VAL A 142 -0.13 -18.74 7.65
N ALA A 143 0.27 -19.41 6.58
CA ALA A 143 0.34 -18.86 5.24
C ALA A 143 -0.49 -19.70 4.27
N ALA A 144 -1.31 -19.06 3.43
CA ALA A 144 -2.24 -19.73 2.52
C ALA A 144 -2.17 -19.14 1.11
N ILE A 145 -1.99 -20.00 0.10
CA ILE A 145 -1.82 -19.60 -1.29
C ILE A 145 -3.18 -19.59 -2.00
N HIS A 146 -3.54 -18.43 -2.54
CA HIS A 146 -4.77 -18.19 -3.28
C HIS A 146 -4.43 -18.03 -4.77
N ARG A 147 -5.23 -18.70 -5.61
CA ARG A 147 -5.05 -18.80 -7.08
C ARG A 147 -6.33 -18.49 -7.85
N ASP A 148 -7.37 -18.10 -7.13
CA ASP A 148 -8.74 -17.90 -7.57
C ASP A 148 -9.07 -16.42 -7.83
N THR A 149 -8.06 -15.54 -7.84
CA THR A 149 -8.16 -14.12 -8.21
C THR A 149 -7.18 -13.78 -9.34
N ASP A 150 -7.21 -12.53 -9.83
CA ASP A 150 -6.43 -12.06 -10.99
C ASP A 150 -4.92 -12.37 -10.91
N ASN A 151 -4.34 -12.35 -9.69
CA ASN A 151 -2.92 -12.63 -9.47
C ASN A 151 -2.75 -13.71 -8.39
N LEU A 152 -1.80 -14.63 -8.59
CA LEU A 152 -1.38 -15.54 -7.53
C LEU A 152 -0.86 -14.72 -6.34
N HIS A 153 -1.34 -15.04 -5.15
CA HIS A 153 -0.92 -14.37 -3.93
C HIS A 153 -0.96 -15.29 -2.73
N VAL A 154 -0.16 -14.99 -1.70
CA VAL A 154 -0.14 -15.71 -0.43
C VAL A 154 -0.50 -14.77 0.70
N HIS A 155 -1.52 -15.13 1.48
CA HIS A 155 -1.82 -14.47 2.74
C HIS A 155 -0.91 -15.03 3.82
N VAL A 156 -0.32 -14.17 4.65
CA VAL A 156 0.51 -14.58 5.79
C VAL A 156 0.00 -13.90 7.05
N ALA A 157 -0.53 -14.70 7.97
CA ALA A 157 -0.91 -14.30 9.31
C ALA A 157 0.17 -14.75 10.29
N VAL A 158 0.76 -13.83 11.04
CA VAL A 158 1.81 -14.15 12.03
C VAL A 158 1.52 -13.49 13.37
N ASN A 159 1.82 -14.21 14.45
CA ASN A 159 1.73 -13.70 15.80
C ASN A 159 2.98 -12.91 16.17
N ARG A 160 2.83 -11.62 16.46
CA ARG A 160 3.92 -10.77 16.94
C ARG A 160 4.42 -11.17 18.33
N VAL A 161 3.64 -11.89 19.12
CA VAL A 161 4.08 -12.39 20.42
C VAL A 161 4.81 -13.71 20.21
N HIS A 162 6.07 -13.75 20.63
CA HIS A 162 6.91 -14.94 20.51
C HIS A 162 6.38 -16.07 21.41
N PRO A 163 6.23 -17.33 20.92
CA PRO A 163 5.60 -18.42 21.67
C PRO A 163 6.35 -18.84 22.94
N ILE A 164 7.69 -18.73 22.95
CA ILE A 164 8.53 -19.07 24.11
C ILE A 164 8.80 -17.86 25.02
N THR A 165 9.29 -16.74 24.46
CA THR A 165 9.71 -15.58 25.27
C THR A 165 8.57 -14.66 25.68
N PHE A 166 7.40 -14.80 25.03
CA PHE A 166 6.23 -13.93 25.16
C PHE A 166 6.51 -12.45 24.89
N ARG A 167 7.66 -12.13 24.29
CA ARG A 167 7.99 -10.75 23.88
C ARG A 167 7.30 -10.43 22.56
N ALA A 168 6.77 -9.22 22.46
CA ALA A 168 6.19 -8.73 21.22
C ALA A 168 7.30 -8.21 20.29
N ASN A 169 7.31 -8.69 19.04
CA ASN A 169 8.16 -8.15 17.99
C ASN A 169 7.71 -6.73 17.61
N HIS A 170 8.68 -5.84 17.44
CA HIS A 170 8.46 -4.45 17.04
C HIS A 170 8.64 -4.31 15.53
N LEU A 171 7.53 -4.21 14.80
CA LEU A 171 7.49 -4.19 13.34
C LEU A 171 7.77 -2.80 12.73
N SER A 172 8.67 -2.05 13.36
CA SER A 172 9.18 -0.81 12.77
C SER A 172 9.77 -1.12 11.40
N TYR A 173 9.49 -0.27 10.41
CA TYR A 173 10.01 -0.42 9.06
C TYR A 173 9.60 -1.72 8.35
N SER A 174 8.57 -2.44 8.82
CA SER A 174 8.06 -3.67 8.18
C SER A 174 7.75 -3.49 6.68
N ILE A 175 7.19 -2.34 6.28
CA ILE A 175 7.00 -1.99 4.87
C ILE A 175 8.35 -1.99 4.13
N ASP A 176 9.33 -1.24 4.63
CA ASP A 176 10.66 -1.12 4.03
C ASP A 176 11.37 -2.48 3.94
N THR A 177 11.33 -3.26 5.02
CA THR A 177 11.88 -4.62 5.10
C THR A 177 11.23 -5.55 4.09
N LEU A 178 9.90 -5.55 3.98
CA LEU A 178 9.17 -6.40 3.03
C LEU A 178 9.47 -6.02 1.57
N HIS A 179 9.50 -4.73 1.24
CA HIS A 179 9.84 -4.29 -0.12
C HIS A 179 11.29 -4.67 -0.49
N LYS A 180 12.24 -4.50 0.44
CA LYS A 180 13.62 -4.94 0.21
C LYS A 180 13.71 -6.46 0.04
N ALA A 181 13.05 -7.21 0.91
CA ALA A 181 13.01 -8.66 0.84
C ALA A 181 12.40 -9.15 -0.48
N SER A 182 11.39 -8.44 -0.99
CA SER A 182 10.76 -8.75 -2.26
C SER A 182 11.72 -8.65 -3.44
N ARG A 183 12.55 -7.60 -3.50
CA ARG A 183 13.57 -7.46 -4.55
C ARG A 183 14.65 -8.54 -4.45
N LEU A 184 15.03 -8.95 -3.24
CA LEU A 184 15.97 -10.06 -3.04
C LEU A 184 15.39 -11.40 -3.49
N LEU A 185 14.11 -11.65 -3.21
CA LEU A 185 13.40 -12.85 -3.64
C LEU A 185 13.19 -12.89 -5.15
N GLU A 186 12.95 -11.75 -5.79
CA GLU A 186 12.87 -11.68 -7.25
C GLU A 186 14.18 -12.07 -7.91
N ILE A 187 15.31 -11.58 -7.38
CA ILE A 187 16.64 -12.01 -7.86
C ILE A 187 16.85 -13.51 -7.61
N LYS A 188 16.50 -14.00 -6.41
CA LYS A 188 16.71 -15.40 -6.02
C LYS A 188 15.96 -16.37 -6.92
N HIS A 189 14.71 -16.07 -7.26
CA HIS A 189 13.80 -16.97 -7.98
C HIS A 189 13.62 -16.64 -9.46
N GLY A 190 14.23 -15.56 -9.95
CA GLY A 190 14.07 -15.08 -11.32
C GLY A 190 12.69 -14.51 -11.60
N PHE A 191 12.04 -13.91 -10.59
CA PHE A 191 10.75 -13.24 -10.75
C PHE A 191 10.91 -11.86 -11.38
N ASN A 192 9.83 -11.38 -12.01
CA ASN A 192 9.75 -10.03 -12.56
C ASN A 192 9.81 -8.99 -11.44
N HIS A 193 10.58 -7.92 -11.69
CA HIS A 193 10.67 -6.78 -10.78
C HIS A 193 9.39 -5.97 -10.78
N ASP A 194 8.78 -5.83 -9.60
CA ASP A 194 7.59 -5.00 -9.42
C ASP A 194 7.93 -3.58 -8.95
N ASN A 195 6.95 -2.70 -8.94
CA ASN A 195 7.05 -1.38 -8.34
C ASN A 195 7.24 -1.47 -6.81
N GLY A 196 7.85 -0.46 -6.18
CA GLY A 196 8.00 -0.42 -4.73
C GLY A 196 9.21 0.39 -4.23
N LEU A 197 9.36 0.46 -2.90
CA LEU A 197 10.38 1.30 -2.23
C LEU A 197 11.84 0.97 -2.61
N TYR A 198 12.07 -0.21 -3.20
CA TYR A 198 13.39 -0.69 -3.61
C TYR A 198 13.38 -1.09 -5.08
N THR A 199 14.52 -0.88 -5.76
CA THR A 199 14.78 -1.29 -7.14
C THR A 199 16.06 -2.10 -7.23
N VAL A 200 16.22 -2.89 -8.29
CA VAL A 200 17.45 -3.62 -8.60
C VAL A 200 18.19 -2.85 -9.70
N ASN A 201 19.46 -2.54 -9.48
CA ASN A 201 20.28 -1.89 -10.50
C ASN A 201 20.84 -2.91 -11.51
N GLU A 202 21.50 -2.42 -12.57
CA GLU A 202 22.11 -3.26 -13.63
C GLU A 202 23.14 -4.26 -13.10
N ASN A 203 23.75 -3.98 -11.94
CA ASN A 203 24.73 -4.84 -11.29
C ASN A 203 24.08 -5.86 -10.33
N GLY A 204 22.74 -5.94 -10.25
CA GLY A 204 22.02 -6.86 -9.38
C GLY A 204 21.92 -6.44 -7.91
N TYR A 205 22.29 -5.19 -7.57
CA TYR A 205 22.18 -4.68 -6.20
C TYR A 205 20.79 -4.08 -5.93
N VAL A 206 20.23 -4.42 -4.77
CA VAL A 206 18.97 -3.86 -4.27
C VAL A 206 19.23 -2.50 -3.62
N LEU A 207 18.66 -1.44 -4.20
CA LEU A 207 18.82 -0.05 -3.77
C LEU A 207 17.48 0.54 -3.34
N ARG A 208 17.48 1.28 -2.23
CA ARG A 208 16.31 2.05 -1.80
C ARG A 208 16.10 3.24 -2.73
N GLN A 209 14.90 3.37 -3.28
CA GLN A 209 14.56 4.50 -4.12
C GLN A 209 14.55 5.79 -3.27
N LYS A 210 15.32 6.80 -3.67
CA LYS A 210 15.45 8.07 -2.93
C LYS A 210 14.18 8.93 -2.99
N ASP A 211 13.30 8.65 -3.96
CA ASP A 211 12.18 9.54 -4.33
C ASP A 211 10.79 8.91 -4.24
N HIS A 212 10.64 7.67 -3.74
CA HIS A 212 9.35 6.97 -3.69
C HIS A 212 8.28 7.68 -2.81
N HIS A 213 8.68 8.68 -2.02
CA HIS A 213 7.77 9.56 -1.26
C HIS A 213 7.95 11.06 -1.57
N ARG A 214 8.75 11.46 -2.57
CA ARG A 214 8.94 12.89 -2.86
C ARG A 214 7.71 13.55 -3.47
N ASN A 215 6.76 12.78 -3.98
CA ASN A 215 5.51 13.33 -4.52
C ASN A 215 4.32 13.25 -3.54
N GLY A 216 4.55 13.01 -2.24
CA GLY A 216 3.70 13.56 -1.19
C GLY A 216 2.28 13.01 -0.97
N LEU A 217 1.79 11.99 -1.69
CA LEU A 217 0.55 11.30 -1.29
C LEU A 217 0.85 10.09 -0.40
N SER A 218 -0.05 9.80 0.55
CA SER A 218 -0.02 8.53 1.27
C SER A 218 -0.63 7.43 0.39
N SER A 219 -0.27 6.16 0.60
CA SER A 219 -0.85 5.04 -0.18
C SER A 219 -2.37 4.99 -0.14
N GLN A 220 -2.99 5.47 0.95
CA GLN A 220 -4.44 5.59 1.06
C GLN A 220 -5.00 6.73 0.19
N ALA A 221 -4.29 7.86 0.11
CA ALA A 221 -4.67 8.97 -0.75
C ALA A 221 -4.48 8.62 -2.24
N GLU A 222 -3.37 7.95 -2.59
CA GLU A 222 -3.13 7.43 -3.94
C GLU A 222 -4.22 6.46 -4.39
N HIS A 223 -4.59 5.51 -3.52
CA HIS A 223 -5.67 4.56 -3.83
C HIS A 223 -7.03 5.27 -4.02
N LYS A 224 -7.36 6.26 -3.19
CA LYS A 224 -8.58 7.06 -3.39
C LYS A 224 -8.56 7.81 -4.71
N VAL A 225 -7.43 8.44 -5.06
CA VAL A 225 -7.24 9.12 -6.34
C VAL A 225 -7.45 8.15 -7.51
N CYS A 226 -6.83 6.97 -7.46
CA CYS A 226 -6.99 5.93 -8.46
C CYS A 226 -8.46 5.48 -8.62
N LEU A 227 -9.18 5.24 -7.51
CA LEU A 227 -10.60 4.88 -7.56
C LEU A 227 -11.47 5.98 -8.22
N MET A 228 -11.19 7.26 -7.94
CA MET A 228 -11.93 8.37 -8.54
C MET A 228 -11.61 8.53 -10.03
N GLU A 229 -10.34 8.40 -10.42
CA GLU A 229 -9.89 8.48 -11.81
C GLU A 229 -10.51 7.35 -12.65
N ASN A 230 -10.53 6.12 -12.12
CA ASN A 230 -11.16 4.97 -12.76
C ASN A 230 -12.68 5.17 -12.94
N LYS A 231 -13.35 5.79 -11.97
CA LYS A 231 -14.79 6.06 -12.05
C LYS A 231 -15.13 7.16 -13.05
N SER A 232 -14.31 8.20 -13.15
CA SER A 232 -14.55 9.35 -14.03
C SER A 232 -13.98 9.19 -15.45
N GLY A 233 -13.02 8.27 -15.63
CA GLY A 233 -12.28 8.10 -16.88
C GLY A 233 -11.33 9.25 -17.20
N ARG A 234 -11.07 10.15 -16.23
CA ARG A 234 -10.23 11.35 -16.39
C ARG A 234 -9.23 11.45 -15.23
N PRO A 235 -8.01 11.96 -15.47
CA PRO A 235 -7.03 12.19 -14.40
C PRO A 235 -7.51 13.27 -13.42
N SER A 236 -7.17 13.11 -12.13
CA SER A 236 -7.29 14.14 -11.11
C SER A 236 -6.36 15.31 -11.42
N LEU A 237 -6.63 16.51 -10.85
CA LEU A 237 -5.73 17.67 -10.99
C LEU A 237 -4.30 17.34 -10.52
N TYR A 238 -4.17 16.59 -9.43
CA TYR A 238 -2.87 16.14 -8.92
C TYR A 238 -2.14 15.26 -9.94
N HIS A 239 -2.82 14.24 -10.47
CA HIS A 239 -2.23 13.34 -11.45
C HIS A 239 -1.92 14.08 -12.75
N TYR A 240 -2.82 14.94 -13.23
CA TYR A 240 -2.60 15.75 -14.42
C TYR A 240 -1.33 16.60 -14.33
N LEU A 241 -1.12 17.29 -13.21
CA LEU A 241 0.07 18.14 -13.01
C LEU A 241 1.38 17.33 -12.97
N LEU A 242 1.33 16.08 -12.51
CA LEU A 242 2.50 15.22 -12.32
C LEU A 242 2.65 14.12 -13.39
N LYS A 243 1.69 14.01 -14.32
CA LYS A 243 1.75 13.03 -15.40
C LYS A 243 2.85 13.42 -16.37
N MET A 244 3.59 12.43 -16.85
CA MET A 244 4.53 12.64 -17.94
C MET A 244 3.76 12.95 -19.24
N HIS A 245 4.00 14.13 -19.80
CA HIS A 245 3.51 14.54 -21.12
C HIS A 245 4.61 14.37 -22.18
N HIS A 246 4.36 14.87 -23.40
CA HIS A 246 5.31 14.82 -24.51
C HIS A 246 6.70 15.32 -24.08
N GLU A 247 7.76 14.63 -24.52
CA GLU A 247 9.16 14.93 -24.20
C GLU A 247 9.64 14.60 -22.76
N ASN A 248 8.98 13.66 -22.06
CA ASN A 248 9.36 13.22 -20.70
C ASN A 248 9.36 14.35 -19.66
N ARG A 249 8.49 15.35 -19.81
CA ARG A 249 8.31 16.43 -18.84
C ARG A 249 6.88 16.45 -18.30
N THR A 250 6.73 16.80 -17.04
CA THR A 250 5.40 17.02 -16.43
C THR A 250 4.95 18.46 -16.62
N VAL A 251 3.65 18.73 -16.54
CA VAL A 251 3.13 20.11 -16.52
C VAL A 251 3.74 20.89 -15.35
N ALA A 252 3.94 20.23 -14.21
CA ALA A 252 4.63 20.82 -13.08
C ALA A 252 6.08 21.22 -13.41
N ASP A 253 6.83 20.42 -14.17
CA ASP A 253 8.22 20.75 -14.54
C ASP A 253 8.30 21.94 -15.49
N GLU A 254 7.35 22.05 -16.42
CA GLU A 254 7.23 23.22 -17.31
C GLU A 254 6.91 24.48 -16.50
N LEU A 255 5.92 24.39 -15.60
CA LEU A 255 5.56 25.48 -14.69
C LEU A 255 6.73 25.88 -13.79
N LYS A 256 7.50 24.92 -13.25
CA LYS A 256 8.71 25.18 -12.45
C LYS A 256 9.73 25.99 -13.24
N SER A 257 10.05 25.54 -14.46
CA SER A 257 11.03 26.19 -15.31
C SER A 257 10.61 27.62 -15.65
N GLU A 258 9.37 27.82 -16.13
CA GLU A 258 8.87 29.16 -16.44
C GLU A 258 8.80 30.06 -15.20
N MET A 259 8.35 29.52 -14.06
CA MET A 259 8.27 30.27 -12.82
C MET A 259 9.65 30.74 -12.36
N GLN A 260 10.69 29.92 -12.51
CA GLN A 260 12.04 30.28 -12.12
C GLN A 260 12.64 31.40 -12.99
N PHE A 261 12.41 31.37 -14.30
CA PHE A 261 13.11 32.25 -15.24
C PHE A 261 12.28 33.43 -15.77
N LYS A 262 10.95 33.33 -15.75
CA LYS A 262 10.04 34.30 -16.41
C LYS A 262 9.09 35.03 -15.47
N THR A 263 9.15 34.78 -14.16
CA THR A 263 8.27 35.48 -13.18
C THR A 263 9.07 36.39 -12.27
N SER A 264 8.64 37.64 -12.14
CA SER A 264 9.23 38.63 -11.21
C SER A 264 8.18 39.25 -10.28
N SER A 265 6.90 38.93 -10.48
CA SER A 265 5.78 39.40 -9.66
C SER A 265 4.70 38.33 -9.51
N TRP A 266 3.79 38.50 -8.54
CA TRP A 266 2.60 37.65 -8.41
C TRP A 266 1.70 37.70 -9.65
N ARG A 267 1.65 38.84 -10.35
CA ARG A 267 0.93 38.96 -11.62
C ARG A 267 1.46 38.00 -12.68
N ASP A 268 2.79 37.83 -12.75
CA ASP A 268 3.41 36.91 -13.71
C ASP A 268 3.13 35.45 -13.35
N VAL A 269 3.13 35.12 -12.06
CA VAL A 269 2.74 33.79 -11.57
C VAL A 269 1.29 33.49 -11.94
N HIS A 270 0.36 34.42 -11.67
CA HIS A 270 -1.04 34.25 -12.05
C HIS A 270 -1.23 34.10 -13.56
N ALA A 271 -0.52 34.91 -14.36
CA ALA A 271 -0.57 34.80 -15.81
C ALA A 271 -0.02 33.46 -16.31
N LEU A 272 1.08 32.96 -15.73
CA LEU A 272 1.66 31.66 -16.06
C LEU A 272 0.68 30.52 -15.78
N PHE A 273 0.08 30.49 -14.59
CA PHE A 273 -0.87 29.43 -14.23
C PHE A 273 -2.17 29.54 -15.03
N ALA A 274 -2.66 30.76 -15.30
CA ALA A 274 -3.83 30.95 -16.15
C ALA A 274 -3.60 30.47 -17.59
N ARG A 275 -2.38 30.66 -18.14
CA ARG A 275 -1.94 30.09 -19.42
C ARG A 275 -1.79 28.57 -19.42
N ALA A 276 -1.83 27.93 -18.26
CA ALA A 276 -1.90 26.47 -18.14
C ALA A 276 -3.29 25.98 -17.70
N GLY A 277 -4.27 26.88 -17.55
CA GLY A 277 -5.64 26.55 -17.18
C GLY A 277 -5.88 26.45 -15.67
N PHE A 278 -5.03 27.07 -14.85
CA PHE A 278 -5.08 27.02 -13.40
C PHE A 278 -5.13 28.41 -12.75
N SER A 279 -5.71 28.47 -11.55
CA SER A 279 -5.64 29.65 -10.69
C SER A 279 -4.82 29.35 -9.43
N VAL A 280 -4.17 30.38 -8.88
CA VAL A 280 -3.38 30.26 -7.65
C VAL A 280 -4.02 31.12 -6.56
N SER A 281 -4.30 30.52 -5.41
CA SER A 281 -4.91 31.21 -4.26
C SER A 281 -4.19 30.86 -2.96
N GLN A 282 -4.40 31.63 -1.91
CA GLN A 282 -3.93 31.27 -0.58
C GLN A 282 -4.86 30.24 0.06
N SER A 283 -4.28 29.26 0.76
CA SER A 283 -5.04 28.30 1.54
C SER A 283 -5.72 28.99 2.73
N PRO A 284 -7.03 28.78 2.95
CA PRO A 284 -7.76 29.36 4.07
C PRO A 284 -7.45 28.70 5.43
N HIS A 285 -6.89 27.48 5.44
CA HIS A 285 -6.79 26.67 6.66
C HIS A 285 -5.35 26.30 7.08
N ALA A 286 -4.39 26.26 6.16
CA ALA A 286 -3.08 25.65 6.44
C ALA A 286 -1.86 26.56 6.22
N GLY A 287 -2.04 27.82 5.81
CA GLY A 287 -0.92 28.72 5.48
C GLY A 287 -0.12 28.21 4.27
N GLY A 288 -0.34 28.81 3.09
CA GLY A 288 0.33 28.40 1.86
C GLY A 288 -0.50 28.69 0.63
N LEU A 289 -0.15 28.05 -0.49
CA LEU A 289 -0.82 28.24 -1.78
C LEU A 289 -1.62 26.99 -2.19
N LEU A 290 -2.67 27.23 -2.96
CA LEU A 290 -3.49 26.23 -3.64
C LEU A 290 -3.41 26.47 -5.16
N ILE A 291 -3.39 25.37 -5.90
CA ILE A 291 -3.57 25.38 -7.36
C ILE A 291 -4.98 24.85 -7.61
N THR A 292 -5.77 25.61 -8.34
CA THR A 292 -7.19 25.35 -8.53
C THR A 292 -7.52 25.25 -10.01
N HIS A 293 -8.43 24.34 -10.35
CA HIS A 293 -8.99 24.18 -11.68
C HIS A 293 -10.53 24.15 -11.62
N GLY A 294 -11.19 24.68 -12.64
CA GLY A 294 -12.66 24.78 -12.70
C GLY A 294 -13.23 26.00 -11.97
N ALA A 295 -14.55 26.15 -12.02
CA ALA A 295 -15.31 27.24 -11.42
C ALA A 295 -16.62 26.73 -10.81
N GLY A 296 -17.15 27.43 -9.80
CA GLY A 296 -18.39 27.06 -9.12
C GLY A 296 -18.28 25.72 -8.37
N ASP A 297 -19.32 24.89 -8.48
CA ASP A 297 -19.41 23.58 -7.82
C ASP A 297 -18.43 22.54 -8.39
N ASP A 298 -17.86 22.83 -9.56
CA ASP A 298 -16.93 21.97 -10.30
C ASP A 298 -15.46 22.26 -9.96
N GLN A 299 -15.22 23.12 -8.97
CA GLN A 299 -13.88 23.54 -8.58
C GLN A 299 -13.12 22.43 -7.84
N VAL A 300 -11.91 22.12 -8.32
CA VAL A 300 -10.97 21.21 -7.65
C VAL A 300 -9.69 21.94 -7.28
N SER A 301 -9.07 21.57 -6.16
CA SER A 301 -7.87 22.22 -5.65
C SER A 301 -6.85 21.24 -5.11
N VAL A 302 -5.57 21.53 -5.35
CA VAL A 302 -4.43 20.76 -4.83
C VAL A 302 -3.48 21.67 -4.08
N CYS A 303 -2.91 21.15 -2.99
CA CYS A 303 -1.92 21.87 -2.21
C CYS A 303 -0.63 22.12 -3.01
N TRP A 304 -0.19 23.38 -3.09
CA TRP A 304 1.01 23.78 -3.83
C TRP A 304 2.25 22.96 -3.44
N ARG A 305 2.47 22.74 -2.14
CA ARG A 305 3.60 21.97 -1.61
C ARG A 305 3.65 20.52 -2.13
N LYS A 306 2.50 19.94 -2.51
CA LYS A 306 2.42 18.58 -3.06
C LYS A 306 2.91 18.50 -4.51
N ILE A 307 2.81 19.62 -5.24
CA ILE A 307 3.25 19.74 -6.63
C ILE A 307 4.68 20.29 -6.72
N PHE A 308 5.03 21.23 -5.84
CA PHE A 308 6.34 21.89 -5.76
C PHE A 308 6.96 21.70 -4.37
N PRO A 309 7.53 20.52 -4.07
CA PRO A 309 8.10 20.21 -2.76
C PRO A 309 9.43 20.93 -2.49
N GLU A 310 10.10 21.46 -3.51
CA GLU A 310 11.40 22.09 -3.37
C GLU A 310 11.30 23.44 -2.64
N TYR A 311 12.21 23.66 -1.68
CA TYR A 311 12.21 24.89 -0.86
C TYR A 311 12.18 26.19 -1.68
N ARG A 312 12.85 26.21 -2.83
CA ARG A 312 12.92 27.38 -3.72
C ARG A 312 11.55 27.81 -4.30
N PHE A 313 10.60 26.88 -4.37
CA PHE A 313 9.23 27.15 -4.80
C PHE A 313 8.25 27.18 -3.62
N SER A 314 8.74 27.13 -2.37
CA SER A 314 7.88 27.28 -1.19
C SER A 314 7.26 28.66 -1.13
N TYR A 315 6.12 28.77 -0.44
CA TYR A 315 5.44 30.04 -0.25
C TYR A 315 6.35 31.12 0.36
N ASP A 316 7.14 30.76 1.37
CA ASP A 316 8.09 31.69 2.01
C ASP A 316 9.20 32.14 1.06
N ALA A 317 9.74 31.23 0.25
CA ALA A 317 10.75 31.57 -0.75
C ALA A 317 10.18 32.45 -1.87
N LEU A 318 8.91 32.23 -2.25
CA LEU A 318 8.22 33.10 -3.20
C LEU A 318 7.98 34.49 -2.60
N ILE A 319 7.54 34.59 -1.35
CA ILE A 319 7.42 35.89 -0.68
C ILE A 319 8.77 36.62 -0.65
N ALA A 320 9.84 35.93 -0.28
CA ALA A 320 11.17 36.51 -0.25
C ALA A 320 11.66 36.99 -1.62
N ARG A 321 11.22 36.33 -2.71
CA ARG A 321 11.65 36.62 -4.09
C ARG A 321 10.82 37.69 -4.80
N ILE A 322 9.49 37.62 -4.66
CA ILE A 322 8.54 38.42 -5.46
C ILE A 322 7.58 39.26 -4.58
N GLY A 323 7.79 39.29 -3.27
CA GLY A 323 7.03 40.10 -2.31
C GLY A 323 5.78 39.42 -1.77
N SER A 324 5.04 40.12 -0.91
CA SER A 324 3.79 39.63 -0.31
C SER A 324 2.76 39.22 -1.36
N PHE A 325 2.00 38.15 -1.08
CA PHE A 325 0.98 37.63 -1.99
C PHE A 325 -0.02 38.70 -2.42
N GLN A 326 -0.30 38.74 -3.73
CA GLN A 326 -1.35 39.57 -4.32
C GLN A 326 -2.33 38.66 -5.06
N PRO A 327 -3.66 38.76 -4.81
CA PRO A 327 -4.66 38.02 -5.56
C PRO A 327 -4.61 38.31 -7.06
N GLY A 328 -4.80 37.28 -7.87
CA GLY A 328 -4.89 37.40 -9.33
C GLY A 328 -6.34 37.50 -9.78
N ASN A 329 -6.60 38.35 -10.78
CA ASN A 329 -7.93 38.50 -11.42
C ASN A 329 -7.97 37.87 -12.82
N VAL A 330 -7.01 36.99 -13.14
CA VAL A 330 -6.94 36.36 -14.46
C VAL A 330 -7.74 35.07 -14.43
N GLU A 331 -8.81 35.01 -15.23
CA GLU A 331 -9.58 33.78 -15.38
C GLU A 331 -8.81 32.76 -16.25
N PRO A 332 -8.57 31.54 -15.75
CA PRO A 332 -7.94 30.48 -16.53
C PRO A 332 -8.89 29.95 -17.61
N TYR A 333 -8.33 29.42 -18.72
CA TYR A 333 -9.13 28.64 -19.66
C TYR A 333 -9.45 27.25 -19.08
N SER A 334 -10.56 26.65 -19.52
CA SER A 334 -10.96 25.31 -19.10
C SER A 334 -10.13 24.24 -19.81
N VAL A 335 -9.65 23.24 -19.07
CA VAL A 335 -8.82 22.13 -19.53
C VAL A 335 -9.71 20.88 -19.57
N PRO A 336 -10.24 20.48 -20.74
CA PRO A 336 -11.24 19.42 -20.84
C PRO A 336 -10.72 18.04 -20.43
N GLU A 337 -9.40 17.85 -20.40
CA GLU A 337 -8.74 16.60 -20.00
C GLU A 337 -8.81 16.31 -18.50
N ILE A 338 -9.09 17.30 -17.65
CA ILE A 338 -9.08 17.14 -16.19
C ILE A 338 -10.47 16.66 -15.70
N GLY A 339 -10.45 15.64 -14.84
CA GLY A 339 -11.66 15.10 -14.22
C GLY A 339 -12.15 15.93 -13.03
N MET A 340 -13.46 15.85 -12.79
CA MET A 340 -14.11 16.34 -11.59
C MET A 340 -13.77 15.44 -10.40
N GLY A 341 -12.74 15.76 -9.62
CA GLY A 341 -12.53 15.18 -8.29
C GLY A 341 -11.08 15.00 -7.82
N TYR A 342 -10.63 15.93 -6.98
CA TYR A 342 -10.19 15.73 -5.58
C TYR A 342 -9.80 17.12 -5.09
N SER A 343 -10.65 17.75 -4.27
CA SER A 343 -10.26 18.93 -3.51
C SER A 343 -9.70 18.45 -2.18
N ASP A 344 -8.41 18.62 -1.94
CA ASP A 344 -7.79 18.39 -0.63
C ASP A 344 -8.29 19.41 0.42
N SER A 345 -9.28 20.25 0.08
CA SER A 345 -10.03 21.06 1.04
C SER A 345 -10.93 20.17 1.89
N LEU A 346 -10.35 19.42 2.82
CA LEU A 346 -10.92 18.94 4.08
C LEU A 346 -9.80 18.21 4.85
N SER A 347 -8.80 18.97 5.30
CA SER A 347 -8.10 18.68 6.54
C SER A 347 -8.58 19.62 7.62
#